data_AF-A0A3L6NW86-F1
#
_entry.id   AF-A0A3L6NW86-F1
#
_cell.length_a   1.000
_cell.length_b   1.000
_cell.length_c   1.000
_cell.angle_alpha   90.00
_cell.angle_beta   90.00
_cell.angle_gamma   90.00
#
_symmetry.space_group_name_H-M   'P 1'
#
loop_
_entity.id
_entity.type
_entity.pdbx_description
1 polymer ?
#
loop_
_entity_poly.entity_id
_entity_poly.type
_entity_poly.pdbx_seq_one_letter_code
_entity_poly.pdbx_strand_id
1 'polypeptide(L)'
;MKTSQLLLSTIIFGCRSVVFSAATMNYSRPFEQLFLDISIGTVLEPNNSLQLVEPWASEYMASIREARFGDAIWALYHMFGTIVDGFVEGSNQTVMEALEESAMEYKATVPDDYKHALSVYANTRSHDTHRDVLHLFADVDLKDVSHLQERATFGIKCDIGNNEAYRYNCLHLIELMSTSRAYIGAHDRTIFRYGNCHLRVGTLTHAPDITHWTAHSVAELIEGHCTRECCNHQLKTSGYSPANCSHRKVCLSNKAWGCS
;
A
#
# COMPACT_ATOMS: atom_id res chain seq x y z
N MET A 1 42.69 -51.75 -22.73
CA MET A 1 41.24 -51.75 -22.43
C MET A 1 41.00 -51.05 -21.10
N LYS A 2 40.50 -49.81 -21.13
CA LYS A 2 39.79 -49.17 -20.00
C LYS A 2 38.72 -48.28 -20.63
N THR A 3 37.48 -48.75 -20.60
CA THR A 3 36.28 -48.02 -21.01
C THR A 3 35.86 -47.14 -19.84
N SER A 4 35.94 -45.83 -19.99
CA SER A 4 35.40 -44.86 -19.04
C SER A 4 33.98 -44.49 -19.49
N GLN A 5 32.97 -44.90 -18.73
CA GLN A 5 31.58 -44.49 -18.93
C GLN A 5 31.34 -43.18 -18.18
N LEU A 6 31.01 -42.10 -18.90
CA LEU A 6 30.44 -40.89 -18.33
C LEU A 6 28.92 -41.07 -18.21
N LEU A 7 28.41 -41.07 -16.97
CA LEU A 7 26.99 -40.96 -16.67
C LEU A 7 26.60 -39.48 -16.71
N LEU A 8 25.92 -39.06 -17.78
CA LEU A 8 25.18 -37.79 -17.79
C LEU A 8 23.95 -37.94 -16.90
N SER A 9 23.94 -37.24 -15.76
CA SER A 9 22.75 -37.09 -14.92
C SER A 9 21.96 -35.87 -15.41
N THR A 10 20.81 -36.11 -16.04
CA THR A 10 19.88 -35.05 -16.45
C THR A 10 19.07 -34.62 -15.22
N ILE A 11 19.37 -33.45 -14.66
CA ILE A 11 18.54 -32.86 -13.60
C ILE A 11 17.31 -32.24 -14.27
N ILE A 12 16.17 -32.93 -14.15
CA ILE A 12 14.87 -32.37 -14.54
C ILE A 12 14.47 -31.36 -13.46
N PHE A 13 14.68 -30.08 -13.74
CA PHE A 13 14.11 -28.99 -12.95
C PHE A 13 12.59 -28.97 -13.21
N GLY A 14 11.84 -29.68 -12.36
CA GLY A 14 10.39 -29.62 -12.35
C GLY A 14 9.94 -28.23 -11.92
N CYS A 15 9.68 -27.36 -12.88
CA CYS A 15 9.00 -26.09 -12.64
C CYS A 15 7.56 -26.44 -12.20
N ARG A 16 7.28 -26.39 -10.90
CA ARG A 16 5.92 -26.51 -10.38
C ARG A 16 5.17 -25.25 -10.80
N SER A 17 4.46 -25.30 -11.91
CA SER A 17 3.45 -24.31 -12.24
C SER A 17 2.35 -24.39 -11.18
N VAL A 18 2.24 -23.37 -10.32
CA VAL A 18 1.07 -23.22 -9.45
C VAL A 18 -0.09 -22.86 -10.37
N VAL A 19 -0.95 -23.84 -10.65
CA VAL A 19 -2.16 -23.61 -11.44
C VAL A 19 -3.12 -22.79 -10.57
N PHE A 20 -3.26 -21.50 -10.89
CA PHE A 20 -4.26 -20.65 -10.26
C PHE A 20 -5.66 -21.15 -10.63
N SER A 21 -6.39 -21.67 -9.64
CA SER A 21 -7.78 -22.08 -9.78
C SER A 21 -8.64 -21.10 -8.98
N ALA A 22 -9.60 -20.45 -9.66
CA ALA A 22 -10.50 -19.47 -9.04
C ALA A 22 -11.31 -20.01 -7.85
N ALA A 23 -11.36 -21.34 -7.67
CA ALA A 23 -12.14 -22.04 -6.64
C ALA A 23 -11.59 -21.91 -5.20
N THR A 24 -10.42 -21.30 -4.97
CA THR A 24 -9.82 -21.14 -3.63
C THR A 24 -9.59 -19.69 -3.20
N MET A 25 -10.16 -18.72 -3.91
CA MET A 25 -9.98 -17.30 -3.56
C MET A 25 -10.71 -16.92 -2.28
N ASN A 26 -9.98 -16.37 -1.30
CA ASN A 26 -10.57 -15.83 -0.09
C ASN A 26 -11.02 -14.39 -0.31
N TYR A 27 -12.33 -14.15 -0.38
CA TYR A 27 -12.89 -12.82 -0.65
C TYR A 27 -12.79 -11.83 0.52
N SER A 28 -12.49 -12.28 1.74
CA SER A 28 -12.37 -11.39 2.90
C SER A 28 -10.93 -10.91 3.16
N ARG A 29 -9.98 -11.30 2.30
CA ARG A 29 -8.60 -10.80 2.34
C ARG A 29 -8.20 -10.20 1.00
N PRO A 30 -7.24 -9.25 0.99
CA PRO A 30 -6.66 -8.76 -0.24
C PRO A 30 -5.98 -9.89 -0.99
N PHE A 31 -5.91 -9.74 -2.31
CA PHE A 31 -5.25 -10.72 -3.15
C PHE A 31 -3.72 -10.63 -3.02
N GLU A 32 -3.19 -9.41 -2.99
CA GLU A 32 -1.79 -9.06 -2.80
C GLU A 32 -1.74 -7.78 -1.94
N GLN A 33 -0.71 -7.57 -1.12
CA GLN A 33 -0.73 -6.55 -0.06
C GLN A 33 -0.30 -5.15 -0.52
N LEU A 34 0.47 -5.03 -1.60
CA LEU A 34 1.06 -3.76 -2.04
C LEU A 34 0.21 -3.01 -3.06
N PHE A 35 -0.28 -3.72 -4.08
CA PHE A 35 -1.00 -3.12 -5.21
C PHE A 35 -2.41 -3.69 -5.45
N LEU A 36 -2.80 -4.78 -4.77
CA LEU A 36 -4.16 -5.33 -4.82
C LEU A 36 -4.70 -5.49 -3.39
N ASP A 37 -4.52 -4.45 -2.58
CA ASP A 37 -4.68 -4.42 -1.12
C ASP A 37 -6.14 -4.33 -0.65
N ILE A 38 -7.09 -4.31 -1.59
CA ILE A 38 -8.52 -4.31 -1.35
C ILE A 38 -9.08 -5.72 -1.55
N SER A 39 -9.94 -6.16 -0.64
CA SER A 39 -10.58 -7.47 -0.79
C SER A 39 -11.79 -7.39 -1.71
N ILE A 40 -12.10 -8.46 -2.46
CA ILE A 40 -13.34 -8.52 -3.25
C ILE A 40 -14.58 -8.31 -2.37
N GLY A 41 -14.58 -8.81 -1.13
CA GLY A 41 -15.67 -8.58 -0.17
C GLY A 41 -15.89 -7.11 0.13
N THR A 42 -14.81 -6.32 0.24
CA THR A 42 -14.89 -4.86 0.42
C THR A 42 -15.53 -4.15 -0.77
N VAL A 43 -15.31 -4.66 -1.98
CA VAL A 43 -15.91 -4.10 -3.22
C VAL A 43 -17.38 -4.50 -3.36
N LEU A 44 -17.75 -5.71 -2.93
CA LEU A 44 -19.13 -6.20 -2.96
C LEU A 44 -20.03 -5.53 -1.90
N GLU A 45 -19.46 -5.27 -0.73
CA GLU A 45 -20.15 -4.63 0.40
C GLU A 45 -19.40 -3.34 0.78
N PRO A 46 -19.43 -2.31 -0.09
CA PRO A 46 -18.80 -1.04 0.22
C PRO A 46 -19.49 -0.45 1.45
N ASN A 47 -18.68 -0.01 2.42
CA ASN A 47 -19.21 0.79 3.52
C ASN A 47 -19.66 2.17 3.00
N ASN A 48 -20.44 2.91 3.80
CA ASN A 48 -21.00 4.21 3.38
C ASN A 48 -19.94 5.28 2.99
N SER A 49 -18.66 5.04 3.30
CA SER A 49 -17.51 5.91 2.97
C SER A 49 -16.84 5.56 1.62
N LEU A 50 -17.16 4.40 1.03
CA LEU A 50 -16.58 3.91 -0.22
C LEU A 50 -17.49 4.25 -1.41
N GLN A 51 -17.26 5.41 -2.05
CA GLN A 51 -17.90 5.70 -3.33
C GLN A 51 -17.10 5.07 -4.46
N LEU A 52 -17.56 3.92 -4.93
CA LEU A 52 -16.92 3.18 -6.01
C LEU A 52 -17.48 3.61 -7.38
N VAL A 53 -16.60 3.76 -8.36
CA VAL A 53 -16.94 4.18 -9.72
C VAL A 53 -16.98 2.98 -10.67
N GLU A 54 -18.08 2.85 -11.40
CA GLU A 54 -18.21 1.86 -12.48
C GLU A 54 -17.72 2.43 -13.82
N PRO A 55 -17.18 1.59 -14.73
CA PRO A 55 -17.12 0.12 -14.70
C PRO A 55 -15.94 -0.47 -13.89
N TRP A 56 -15.12 0.38 -13.27
CA TRP A 56 -13.84 -0.02 -12.70
C TRP A 56 -13.96 -0.95 -11.50
N ALA A 57 -14.95 -0.76 -10.63
CA ALA A 57 -15.18 -1.66 -9.50
C ALA A 57 -15.52 -3.08 -9.96
N SER A 58 -16.39 -3.21 -10.97
CA SER A 58 -16.70 -4.49 -11.60
C SER A 58 -15.48 -5.10 -12.32
N GLU A 59 -14.73 -4.29 -13.04
CA GLU A 59 -13.52 -4.72 -13.77
C GLU A 59 -12.42 -5.21 -12.82
N TYR A 60 -12.23 -4.54 -11.69
CA TYR A 60 -11.29 -4.94 -10.64
C TYR A 60 -11.57 -6.37 -10.16
N MET A 61 -12.83 -6.65 -9.78
CA MET A 61 -13.20 -7.97 -9.28
C MET A 61 -13.09 -9.05 -10.37
N ALA A 62 -13.50 -8.74 -11.61
CA ALA A 62 -13.41 -9.67 -12.73
C ALA A 62 -11.96 -10.01 -13.05
N SER A 63 -11.10 -8.99 -13.13
CA SER A 63 -9.68 -9.12 -13.44
C SER A 63 -8.94 -9.95 -12.40
N ILE A 64 -9.23 -9.79 -11.11
CA ILE A 64 -8.64 -10.67 -10.07
C ILE A 64 -9.09 -12.12 -10.27
N ARG A 65 -10.39 -12.37 -10.49
CA ARG A 65 -10.92 -13.73 -10.67
C ARG A 65 -10.34 -14.42 -11.91
N GLU A 66 -10.07 -13.66 -12.95
CA GLU A 66 -9.50 -14.13 -14.22
C GLU A 66 -7.97 -14.16 -14.21
N ALA A 67 -7.34 -13.72 -13.12
CA ALA A 67 -5.89 -13.56 -12.98
C ALA A 67 -5.29 -12.68 -14.10
N ARG A 68 -5.97 -11.57 -14.41
CA ARG A 68 -5.47 -10.44 -15.22
C ARG A 68 -4.96 -9.35 -14.29
N PHE A 69 -3.78 -9.54 -13.71
CA PHE A 69 -3.32 -8.70 -12.60
C PHE A 69 -2.99 -7.26 -13.00
N GLY A 70 -2.51 -7.03 -14.24
CA GLY A 70 -2.32 -5.68 -14.77
C GLY A 70 -3.64 -4.92 -14.86
N ASP A 71 -4.66 -5.54 -15.46
CA ASP A 71 -6.02 -4.99 -15.52
C ASP A 71 -6.62 -4.74 -14.13
N ALA A 72 -6.37 -5.64 -13.17
CA ALA A 72 -6.83 -5.46 -11.79
C ALA A 72 -6.20 -4.23 -11.13
N ILE A 73 -4.87 -4.06 -11.24
CA ILE A 73 -4.17 -2.89 -10.69
C ILE A 73 -4.66 -1.61 -11.37
N TRP A 74 -4.81 -1.63 -12.70
CA TRP A 74 -5.33 -0.51 -13.45
C TRP A 74 -6.74 -0.11 -13.00
N ALA A 75 -7.64 -1.08 -12.87
CA ALA A 75 -9.00 -0.85 -12.40
C ALA A 75 -9.04 -0.32 -10.96
N LEU A 76 -8.16 -0.80 -10.08
CA LEU A 76 -8.04 -0.31 -8.70
C LEU A 76 -7.72 1.19 -8.65
N TYR A 77 -6.85 1.67 -9.54
CA TYR A 77 -6.50 3.09 -9.59
C TYR A 77 -7.67 3.98 -10.06
N HIS A 78 -8.61 3.41 -10.82
CA HIS A 78 -9.75 4.15 -11.37
C HIS A 78 -11.03 4.00 -10.55
N MET A 79 -11.19 2.91 -9.78
CA MET A 79 -12.44 2.60 -9.06
C MET A 79 -12.82 3.60 -7.97
N PHE A 80 -11.93 4.53 -7.62
CA PHE A 80 -12.19 5.60 -6.66
C PHE A 80 -12.53 6.94 -7.29
N GLY A 81 -12.59 7.03 -8.62
CA GLY A 81 -12.92 8.28 -9.31
C GLY A 81 -11.85 9.36 -9.19
N THR A 82 -10.66 9.02 -8.67
CA THR A 82 -9.53 9.94 -8.49
C THR A 82 -8.74 10.16 -9.78
N ILE A 83 -9.21 9.68 -10.93
CA ILE A 83 -8.57 9.89 -12.23
C ILE A 83 -9.45 10.83 -13.05
N VAL A 84 -8.98 12.04 -13.31
CA VAL A 84 -9.68 13.11 -14.03
C VAL A 84 -8.84 13.50 -15.25
N ASP A 85 -9.45 13.43 -16.44
CA ASP A 85 -8.78 13.72 -17.72
C ASP A 85 -7.47 12.94 -17.95
N GLY A 86 -7.36 11.73 -17.39
CA GLY A 86 -6.20 10.85 -17.50
C GLY A 86 -5.09 11.10 -16.46
N PHE A 87 -5.30 12.05 -15.55
CA PHE A 87 -4.37 12.40 -14.48
C PHE A 87 -4.94 12.05 -13.11
N VAL A 88 -4.06 11.81 -12.14
CA VAL A 88 -4.47 11.67 -10.74
C VAL A 88 -4.99 13.01 -10.22
N GLU A 89 -6.17 13.01 -9.61
CA GLU A 89 -6.84 14.19 -9.08
C GLU A 89 -5.93 14.95 -8.10
N GLY A 90 -5.76 16.25 -8.33
CA GLY A 90 -4.86 17.09 -7.55
C GLY A 90 -3.39 17.06 -8.00
N SER A 91 -3.07 16.32 -9.06
CA SER A 91 -1.71 16.14 -9.60
C SER A 91 -1.65 16.35 -11.11
N ASN A 92 -0.43 16.41 -11.65
CA ASN A 92 -0.15 16.37 -13.08
C ASN A 92 0.45 15.01 -13.51
N GLN A 93 0.44 14.01 -12.63
CA GLN A 93 0.95 12.67 -12.91
C GLN A 93 -0.12 11.80 -13.55
N THR A 94 0.29 11.08 -14.56
CA THR A 94 -0.47 9.96 -15.14
C THR A 94 -0.52 8.79 -14.16
N VAL A 95 -1.45 7.86 -14.38
CA VAL A 95 -1.56 6.62 -13.60
C VAL A 95 -0.25 5.83 -13.60
N MET A 96 0.42 5.73 -14.75
CA MET A 96 1.68 5.00 -14.89
C MET A 96 2.83 5.64 -14.10
N GLU A 97 2.93 6.98 -14.09
CA GLU A 97 3.93 7.68 -13.28
C GLU A 97 3.70 7.48 -11.78
N ALA A 98 2.43 7.51 -11.34
CA ALA A 98 2.07 7.25 -9.94
C ALA A 98 2.35 5.79 -9.52
N LEU A 99 2.10 4.83 -10.42
CA LEU A 99 2.46 3.42 -10.24
C LEU A 99 3.96 3.22 -10.14
N GLU A 100 4.74 3.89 -11.00
CA GLU A 100 6.19 3.81 -10.99
C GLU A 100 6.78 4.30 -9.67
N GLU A 101 6.30 5.45 -9.19
CA GLU A 101 6.74 6.05 -7.93
C GLU A 101 6.42 5.13 -6.75
N SER A 102 5.19 4.60 -6.69
CA SER A 102 4.76 3.65 -5.66
C SER A 102 5.62 2.38 -5.66
N ALA A 103 5.93 1.86 -6.85
CA ALA A 103 6.78 0.69 -7.00
C ALA A 103 8.22 0.94 -6.55
N MET A 104 8.81 2.08 -6.88
CA MET A 104 10.16 2.44 -6.43
C MET A 104 10.22 2.55 -4.90
N GLU A 105 9.18 3.11 -4.29
CA GLU A 105 9.07 3.22 -2.84
C GLU A 105 8.93 1.85 -2.16
N TYR A 106 7.99 1.01 -2.60
CA TYR A 106 7.84 -0.34 -2.04
C TYR A 106 9.10 -1.19 -2.21
N LYS A 107 9.77 -1.09 -3.36
CA LYS A 107 11.07 -1.74 -3.56
C LYS A 107 12.11 -1.26 -2.55
N ALA A 108 12.14 0.03 -2.23
CA ALA A 108 13.11 0.59 -1.29
C ALA A 108 12.82 0.18 0.16
N THR A 109 11.55 0.20 0.57
CA THR A 109 11.13 0.06 1.97
C THR A 109 10.77 -1.36 2.38
N VAL A 110 10.15 -2.12 1.49
CA VAL A 110 9.67 -3.51 1.73
C VAL A 110 10.10 -4.43 0.57
N PRO A 111 11.41 -4.57 0.30
CA PRO A 111 11.93 -5.25 -0.89
C PRO A 111 11.49 -6.72 -1.01
N ASP A 112 11.32 -7.43 0.10
CA ASP A 112 10.89 -8.83 0.08
C ASP A 112 9.40 -8.96 -0.29
N ASP A 113 8.55 -8.08 0.22
CA ASP A 113 7.13 -8.02 -0.16
C ASP A 113 6.98 -7.58 -1.62
N TYR A 114 7.82 -6.64 -2.08
CA TYR A 114 7.84 -6.22 -3.48
C TYR A 114 8.20 -7.38 -4.41
N LYS A 115 9.25 -8.13 -4.09
CA LYS A 115 9.61 -9.35 -4.85
C LYS A 115 8.52 -10.41 -4.80
N HIS A 116 7.84 -10.54 -3.67
CA HIS A 116 6.71 -11.45 -3.55
C HIS A 116 5.57 -11.03 -4.50
N ALA A 117 5.21 -9.75 -4.54
CA ALA A 117 4.20 -9.22 -5.46
C ALA A 117 4.55 -9.53 -6.93
N LEU A 118 5.80 -9.29 -7.35
CA LEU A 118 6.28 -9.65 -8.69
C LEU A 118 6.10 -11.15 -9.00
N SER A 119 6.40 -12.01 -8.02
CA SER A 119 6.23 -13.46 -8.17
C SER A 119 4.75 -13.87 -8.34
N VAL A 120 3.83 -13.15 -7.71
CA VAL A 120 2.39 -13.33 -7.90
C VAL A 120 2.02 -12.93 -9.32
N TYR A 121 2.44 -11.74 -9.74
CA TYR A 121 2.09 -11.15 -11.04
C TYR A 121 2.67 -11.88 -12.25
N ALA A 122 3.78 -12.60 -12.07
CA ALA A 122 4.32 -13.50 -13.10
C ALA A 122 3.32 -14.58 -13.57
N ASN A 123 2.28 -14.87 -12.79
CA ASN A 123 1.23 -15.83 -13.14
C ASN A 123 0.03 -15.20 -13.86
N THR A 124 0.13 -13.94 -14.31
CA THR A 124 -0.96 -13.29 -15.06
C THR A 124 -1.32 -14.06 -16.33
N ARG A 125 -2.61 -14.07 -16.69
CA ARG A 125 -3.10 -14.74 -17.90
C ARG A 125 -2.69 -13.99 -19.18
N SER A 126 -2.74 -14.70 -20.30
CA SER A 126 -2.34 -14.20 -21.62
C SER A 126 -3.21 -13.09 -22.18
N HIS A 127 -4.43 -12.93 -21.67
CA HIS A 127 -5.42 -11.96 -22.14
C HIS A 127 -5.54 -10.75 -21.20
N ASP A 128 -4.58 -10.57 -20.28
CA ASP A 128 -4.39 -9.32 -19.54
C ASP A 128 -3.99 -8.19 -20.50
N THR A 129 -4.76 -7.09 -20.50
CA THR A 129 -4.58 -6.00 -21.46
C THR A 129 -3.62 -4.92 -20.96
N HIS A 130 -3.40 -4.80 -19.65
CA HIS A 130 -2.48 -3.85 -19.02
C HIS A 130 -1.20 -4.52 -18.52
N ARG A 131 -0.58 -5.33 -19.39
CA ARG A 131 0.74 -5.94 -19.11
C ARG A 131 1.86 -4.93 -18.99
N ASP A 132 1.68 -3.73 -19.54
CA ASP A 132 2.57 -2.59 -19.38
C ASP A 132 2.74 -2.18 -17.90
N VAL A 133 1.68 -2.25 -17.08
CA VAL A 133 1.77 -2.06 -15.62
C VAL A 133 2.72 -3.08 -14.99
N LEU A 134 2.62 -4.34 -15.40
CA LEU A 134 3.47 -5.41 -14.85
C LEU A 134 4.92 -5.29 -15.34
N HIS A 135 5.12 -4.88 -16.60
CA HIS A 135 6.45 -4.57 -17.13
C HIS A 135 7.10 -3.40 -16.39
N LEU A 136 6.34 -2.35 -16.08
CA LEU A 136 6.82 -1.22 -15.28
C LEU A 136 7.38 -1.68 -13.93
N PHE A 137 6.67 -2.57 -13.23
CA PHE A 137 7.13 -3.10 -11.95
C PHE A 137 8.40 -3.96 -12.09
N ALA A 138 8.49 -4.77 -13.14
CA ALA A 138 9.70 -5.52 -13.45
C ALA A 138 10.89 -4.60 -13.77
N ASP A 139 10.67 -3.51 -14.51
CA ASP A 139 11.70 -2.52 -14.82
C ASP A 139 12.16 -1.80 -13.55
N VAL A 140 11.23 -1.43 -12.67
CA VAL A 140 11.55 -0.84 -11.35
C VAL A 140 12.39 -1.79 -10.50
N ASP A 141 12.18 -3.11 -10.56
CA ASP A 141 13.01 -4.10 -9.84
C ASP A 141 14.49 -4.07 -10.25
N LEU A 142 14.81 -3.48 -11.40
CA LEU A 142 16.19 -3.30 -11.87
C LEU A 142 16.80 -1.93 -11.51
N LYS A 143 15.99 -0.94 -11.12
CA LYS A 143 16.45 0.44 -10.82
C LYS A 143 17.19 0.56 -9.48
N ASP A 144 18.16 1.47 -9.38
CA ASP A 144 18.74 1.80 -8.07
C ASP A 144 17.81 2.72 -7.28
N VAL A 145 17.33 2.24 -6.13
CA VAL A 145 16.44 2.96 -5.21
C VAL A 145 17.10 3.24 -3.85
N SER A 146 18.41 3.07 -3.74
CA SER A 146 19.17 3.30 -2.48
C SER A 146 18.96 4.70 -1.90
N HIS A 147 18.86 5.71 -2.76
CA HIS A 147 18.57 7.10 -2.37
C HIS A 147 17.20 7.28 -1.67
N LEU A 148 16.28 6.32 -1.82
CA LEU A 148 14.98 6.31 -1.13
C LEU A 148 15.07 5.64 0.25
N GLN A 149 16.06 4.76 0.51
CA GLN A 149 16.25 4.13 1.83
C GLN A 149 16.81 5.09 2.88
N GLU A 150 17.49 6.16 2.47
CA GLU A 150 18.03 7.20 3.36
C GLU A 150 16.94 8.09 3.98
N ARG A 151 15.69 7.96 3.52
CA ARG A 151 14.54 8.71 4.01
C ARG A 151 13.95 8.08 5.27
N ALA A 152 14.62 8.26 6.42
CA ALA A 152 13.92 8.25 7.70
C ALA A 152 12.93 9.42 7.72
N THR A 153 11.76 9.20 7.14
CA THR A 153 10.81 10.26 6.83
C THR A 153 9.64 10.15 7.78
N PHE A 154 9.93 10.30 9.05
CA PHE A 154 8.93 10.75 10.00
C PHE A 154 9.58 11.71 10.99
N GLY A 155 8.85 12.76 11.34
CA GLY A 155 9.24 13.76 12.31
C GLY A 155 8.43 13.60 13.58
N ILE A 156 9.12 13.64 14.72
CA ILE A 156 8.48 13.80 16.02
C ILE A 156 8.40 15.29 16.31
N LYS A 157 7.18 15.80 16.43
CA LYS A 157 6.96 17.19 16.79
C LYS A 157 6.52 17.28 18.22
N CYS A 158 7.44 17.82 18.99
CA CYS A 158 7.15 18.42 20.25
C CYS A 158 6.67 19.85 20.05
N ASP A 159 5.58 20.19 20.74
CA ASP A 159 5.24 21.54 21.21
C ASP A 159 4.12 22.34 20.49
N ILE A 160 3.50 23.17 21.35
CA ILE A 160 2.61 24.35 21.23
C ILE A 160 1.14 24.08 20.89
N GLY A 161 0.34 23.77 21.92
CA GLY A 161 -1.13 23.83 21.88
C GLY A 161 -1.92 22.62 22.42
N ASN A 162 -1.34 21.73 23.23
CA ASN A 162 -2.00 20.51 23.77
C ASN A 162 -2.42 19.47 22.72
N ASN A 163 -1.65 19.37 21.64
CA ASN A 163 -1.93 18.46 20.52
C ASN A 163 -1.32 17.06 20.70
N GLU A 164 -0.69 16.79 21.84
CA GLU A 164 -0.17 15.46 22.15
C GLU A 164 -1.31 14.52 22.57
N ALA A 165 -1.35 13.33 22.00
CA ALA A 165 -2.27 12.28 22.42
C ALA A 165 -1.66 11.46 23.56
N TYR A 166 -2.49 10.82 24.39
CA TYR A 166 -1.99 9.86 25.36
C TYR A 166 -1.44 8.65 24.63
N ARG A 167 -0.24 8.22 24.99
CA ARG A 167 0.43 7.08 24.35
C ARG A 167 -0.43 5.82 24.40
N TYR A 168 -1.03 5.52 25.55
CA TYR A 168 -1.96 4.39 25.70
C TYR A 168 -3.08 4.40 24.65
N ASN A 169 -3.65 5.57 24.36
CA ASN A 169 -4.70 5.69 23.35
C ASN A 169 -4.17 5.46 21.93
N CYS A 170 -2.95 5.89 21.63
CA CYS A 170 -2.33 5.66 20.33
C CYS A 170 -1.90 4.21 20.12
N LEU A 171 -1.32 3.56 21.13
CA LEU A 171 -0.98 2.13 21.07
C LEU A 171 -2.23 1.28 20.86
N HIS A 172 -3.33 1.60 21.54
CA HIS A 172 -4.57 0.87 21.34
C HIS A 172 -5.24 1.18 19.99
N LEU A 173 -5.11 2.41 19.47
CA LEU A 173 -5.50 2.72 18.08
C LEU A 173 -4.76 1.82 17.09
N ILE A 174 -3.43 1.70 17.23
CA ILE A 174 -2.57 0.86 16.38
C ILE A 174 -2.96 -0.62 16.52
N GLU A 175 -3.17 -1.10 17.75
CA GLU A 175 -3.67 -2.45 18.00
C GLU A 175 -5.02 -2.71 17.30
N LEU A 176 -5.96 -1.76 17.37
CA LEU A 176 -7.23 -1.84 16.66
C LEU A 176 -7.04 -1.85 15.14
N MET A 177 -6.09 -1.09 14.60
CA MET A 177 -5.76 -1.12 13.17
C MET A 177 -5.19 -2.47 12.72
N SER A 178 -4.56 -3.23 13.61
CA SER A 178 -4.12 -4.60 13.30
C SER A 178 -5.28 -5.58 13.12
N THR A 179 -6.47 -5.26 13.67
CA THR A 179 -7.65 -6.13 13.69
C THR A 179 -8.83 -5.62 12.88
N SER A 180 -8.89 -4.32 12.60
CA SER A 180 -9.96 -3.64 11.87
C SER A 180 -9.38 -2.73 10.78
N ARG A 181 -9.86 -2.90 9.55
CA ARG A 181 -9.39 -2.14 8.39
C ARG A 181 -10.32 -1.00 8.06
N ALA A 182 -9.76 0.15 7.74
CA ALA A 182 -10.49 1.27 7.18
C ALA A 182 -9.92 1.56 5.79
N TYR A 183 -10.81 1.81 4.84
CA TYR A 183 -10.40 2.44 3.60
C TYR A 183 -9.97 3.88 3.91
N ILE A 184 -8.84 4.27 3.36
CA ILE A 184 -8.33 5.62 3.47
C ILE A 184 -8.66 6.25 2.13
N GLY A 185 -9.73 7.06 2.11
CA GLY A 185 -10.24 7.69 0.90
C GLY A 185 -9.73 9.11 0.69
N ALA A 186 -9.80 9.56 -0.57
CA ALA A 186 -9.36 10.90 -1.01
C ALA A 186 -9.94 12.04 -0.16
N HIS A 187 -11.16 11.87 0.34
CA HIS A 187 -11.89 12.88 1.12
C HIS A 187 -11.82 12.65 2.63
N ASP A 188 -11.41 11.46 3.08
CA ASP A 188 -11.27 11.15 4.50
C ASP A 188 -9.90 11.61 5.00
N ARG A 189 -9.92 12.53 5.98
CA ARG A 189 -8.71 13.13 6.58
C ARG A 189 -8.42 12.62 7.98
N THR A 190 -9.39 11.96 8.61
CA THR A 190 -9.26 11.29 9.90
C THR A 190 -9.66 9.84 9.68
N ILE A 191 -8.68 8.94 9.75
CA ILE A 191 -8.84 7.54 9.37
C ILE A 191 -9.30 6.73 10.57
N PHE A 192 -8.58 6.88 11.68
CA PHE A 192 -8.85 6.17 12.92
C PHE A 192 -8.83 7.13 14.10
N ARG A 193 -9.65 6.81 15.10
CA ARG A 193 -9.69 7.52 16.36
C ARG A 193 -9.89 6.55 17.50
N TYR A 194 -9.09 6.69 18.54
CA TYR A 194 -9.31 6.02 19.81
C TYR A 194 -8.97 6.97 20.96
N GLY A 195 -9.94 7.18 21.87
CA GLY A 195 -9.80 8.18 22.94
C GLY A 195 -9.47 9.57 22.39
N ASN A 196 -8.28 10.05 22.75
CA ASN A 196 -7.72 11.33 22.26
C ASN A 196 -6.60 11.14 21.22
N CYS A 197 -6.40 9.95 20.69
CA CYS A 197 -5.46 9.72 19.59
C CYS A 197 -6.20 9.64 18.25
N HIS A 198 -5.68 10.35 17.26
CA HIS A 198 -6.25 10.47 15.93
C HIS A 198 -5.15 10.17 14.89
N LEU A 199 -5.37 9.13 14.07
CA LEU A 199 -4.59 8.89 12.86
C LEU A 199 -5.24 9.63 11.70
N ARG A 200 -4.46 10.47 11.04
CA ARG A 200 -4.96 11.43 10.05
C ARG A 200 -4.03 11.47 8.85
N VAL A 201 -4.59 11.97 7.76
CA VAL A 201 -3.89 12.10 6.49
C VAL A 201 -4.02 13.48 5.89
N GLY A 202 -3.01 13.82 5.11
CA GLY A 202 -2.94 15.05 4.33
C GLY A 202 -4.09 15.17 3.33
N THR A 203 -4.16 16.31 2.67
CA THR A 203 -4.98 16.43 1.45
C THR A 203 -4.39 15.53 0.37
N LEU A 204 -5.26 14.94 -0.46
CA LEU A 204 -4.80 14.24 -1.66
C LEU A 204 -4.06 15.26 -2.53
N THR A 205 -2.82 14.94 -2.83
CA THR A 205 -2.04 15.73 -3.77
C THR A 205 -1.69 14.87 -4.97
N HIS A 206 -0.98 13.74 -4.87
CA HIS A 206 -0.23 13.27 -6.04
C HIS A 206 -0.16 11.75 -6.34
N ALA A 207 -1.05 10.87 -5.83
CA ALA A 207 -1.03 9.43 -6.18
C ALA A 207 -2.29 8.71 -5.62
N PRO A 208 -2.49 7.38 -5.86
CA PRO A 208 -3.47 6.63 -5.07
C PRO A 208 -3.20 6.82 -3.58
N ASP A 209 -4.26 6.68 -2.80
CA ASP A 209 -4.23 6.95 -1.38
C ASP A 209 -3.22 6.06 -0.62
N ILE A 210 -2.82 6.46 0.59
CA ILE A 210 -2.02 5.56 1.42
C ILE A 210 -2.82 4.30 1.72
N THR A 211 -2.16 3.14 1.65
CA THR A 211 -2.80 1.90 2.09
C THR A 211 -3.02 1.95 3.61
N HIS A 212 -4.00 1.16 4.08
CA HIS A 212 -4.20 0.93 5.52
C HIS A 212 -2.88 0.51 6.21
N TRP A 213 -2.08 -0.32 5.52
CA TRP A 213 -0.81 -0.82 6.04
C TRP A 213 0.26 0.25 6.11
N THR A 214 0.37 1.11 5.09
CA THR A 214 1.30 2.25 5.12
C THR A 214 0.94 3.18 6.28
N ALA A 215 -0.34 3.49 6.46
CA ALA A 215 -0.80 4.32 7.56
C ALA A 215 -0.51 3.69 8.93
N HIS A 216 -0.71 2.38 9.05
CA HIS A 216 -0.43 1.59 10.25
C HIS A 216 1.07 1.58 10.57
N SER A 217 1.92 1.24 9.60
CA SER A 217 3.38 1.18 9.75
C SER A 217 3.97 2.54 10.12
N VAL A 218 3.49 3.64 9.52
CA VAL A 218 3.92 4.99 9.91
C VAL A 218 3.49 5.33 11.34
N ALA A 219 2.30 4.90 11.76
CA ALA A 219 1.86 5.07 13.14
C ALA A 219 2.75 4.30 14.13
N GLU A 220 3.10 3.05 13.81
CA GLU A 220 4.05 2.24 14.59
C GLU A 220 5.44 2.90 14.67
N LEU A 221 5.94 3.45 13.57
CA LEU A 221 7.23 4.16 13.53
C LEU A 221 7.22 5.41 14.42
N ILE A 222 6.14 6.21 14.36
CA ILE A 222 5.98 7.41 15.19
C ILE A 222 5.97 7.05 16.68
N GLU A 223 5.25 6.00 17.08
CA GLU A 223 5.22 5.49 18.46
C GLU A 223 6.56 4.90 18.90
N GLY A 224 7.17 4.07 18.05
CA GLY A 224 8.40 3.35 18.35
C GLY A 224 9.62 4.25 18.55
N HIS A 225 9.65 5.42 17.90
CA HIS A 225 10.82 6.30 17.84
C HIS A 225 10.60 7.68 18.50
N CYS A 226 9.58 7.82 19.34
CA CYS A 226 9.24 9.06 20.05
C CYS A 226 10.23 9.51 21.18
N THR A 227 11.53 9.64 20.90
CA THR A 227 12.61 9.75 21.91
C THR A 227 12.83 11.12 22.56
N ARG A 228 12.06 12.13 22.18
CA ARG A 228 12.25 13.51 22.67
C ARG A 228 11.58 13.71 24.03
N GLU A 229 12.20 14.43 24.97
CA GLU A 229 11.65 14.67 26.34
C GLU A 229 10.20 15.17 26.36
N CYS A 230 9.85 16.00 25.40
CA CYS A 230 8.55 16.62 25.19
C CYS A 230 7.47 15.68 24.62
N CYS A 231 7.88 14.57 24.00
CA CYS A 231 7.05 13.39 23.83
C CYS A 231 7.55 12.35 24.82
N ASN A 232 7.13 12.48 26.08
CA ASN A 232 7.51 11.47 27.06
C ASN A 232 6.98 10.12 26.55
N HIS A 233 7.88 9.24 26.11
CA HIS A 233 7.56 7.88 25.67
C HIS A 233 6.72 7.11 26.70
N GLN A 234 6.63 7.54 27.95
CA GLN A 234 5.79 6.88 28.94
C GLN A 234 4.35 7.43 28.98
N LEU A 235 4.06 8.58 28.35
CA LEU A 235 2.77 9.28 28.52
C LEU A 235 2.15 9.86 27.24
N LYS A 236 2.94 10.35 26.27
CA LYS A 236 2.42 11.20 25.18
C LYS A 236 3.09 10.95 23.82
N THR A 237 2.31 11.10 22.75
CA THR A 237 2.74 10.91 21.35
C THR A 237 2.25 12.03 20.43
N SER A 238 3.14 12.49 19.55
CA SER A 238 2.83 13.42 18.46
C SER A 238 3.88 13.30 17.35
N GLY A 239 3.45 12.91 16.15
CA GLY A 239 4.37 12.78 15.01
C GLY A 239 3.68 12.80 13.66
N TYR A 240 4.50 12.82 12.62
CA TYR A 240 4.05 12.83 11.23
C TYR A 240 5.08 12.20 10.28
N SER A 241 4.66 11.64 9.14
CA SER A 241 5.52 11.51 7.96
C SER A 241 5.71 12.89 7.31
N PRO A 242 6.75 13.17 6.50
CA PRO A 242 6.71 14.30 5.60
C PRO A 242 5.66 14.05 4.52
N ALA A 243 5.25 15.14 3.87
CA ALA A 243 4.57 15.04 2.59
C ALA A 243 5.64 14.75 1.52
N ASN A 244 5.39 13.76 0.68
CA ASN A 244 6.15 13.51 -0.54
C ASN A 244 5.16 13.43 -1.72
N CYS A 245 5.68 13.34 -2.93
CA CYS A 245 4.84 13.30 -4.14
C CYS A 245 4.09 11.96 -4.25
N SER A 246 4.63 10.87 -3.71
CA SER A 246 4.03 9.54 -3.78
C SER A 246 2.86 9.29 -2.84
N HIS A 247 2.79 9.97 -1.69
CA HIS A 247 1.73 9.71 -0.72
C HIS A 247 1.36 10.90 0.19
N ARG A 248 0.14 10.85 0.72
CA ARG A 248 -0.33 11.88 1.67
C ARG A 248 0.48 11.81 2.96
N LYS A 249 0.69 12.97 3.58
CA LYS A 249 1.28 13.06 4.92
C LYS A 249 0.45 12.25 5.92
N VAL A 250 1.06 11.37 6.71
CA VAL A 250 0.39 10.67 7.82
C VAL A 250 0.70 11.39 9.12
N CYS A 251 -0.29 11.61 9.97
CA CYS A 251 -0.13 12.26 11.27
C CYS A 251 -0.77 11.44 12.38
N LEU A 252 -0.08 11.31 13.52
CA LEU A 252 -0.58 10.67 14.73
C LEU A 252 -0.48 11.65 15.91
N SER A 253 -1.62 12.08 16.45
CA SER A 253 -1.69 13.14 17.48
C SER A 253 -3.11 13.29 18.08
N ASN A 254 -3.32 14.26 18.99
CA ASN A 254 -4.64 14.64 19.51
C ASN A 254 -5.41 15.66 18.64
N LYS A 255 -4.82 16.14 17.54
CA LYS A 255 -5.56 17.02 16.64
C LYS A 255 -6.73 16.28 16.00
N ALA A 256 -7.92 16.88 16.06
CA ALA A 256 -9.11 16.30 15.44
C ALA A 256 -9.11 16.39 13.90
N TRP A 257 -8.46 17.42 13.33
CA TRP A 257 -8.51 17.72 11.89
C TRP A 257 -7.17 18.25 11.37
N GLY A 258 -6.90 18.01 10.08
CA GLY A 258 -5.79 18.62 9.34
C GLY A 258 -4.40 18.03 9.60
N CYS A 259 -3.89 17.25 8.64
CA CYS A 259 -2.49 16.84 8.60
C CYS A 259 -1.80 17.69 7.52
N SER A 260 -0.88 18.55 7.95
CA SER A 260 -0.13 19.53 7.13
C SER A 260 1.33 19.43 7.46
#